data_AF-A0A5C7MAB6-F1
#
_entry.id   AF-A0A5C7MAB6-F1
#
_cell.length_a   1.000
_cell.length_b   1.000
_cell.length_c   1.000
_cell.angle_alpha   90.00
_cell.angle_beta   90.00
_cell.angle_gamma   90.00
#
_symmetry.space_group_name_H-M   'P 1'
#
loop_
_entity.id
_entity.type
_entity.pdbx_description
1 polymer ?
#
loop_
_entity_poly.entity_id
_entity_poly.type
_entity_poly.pdbx_seq_one_letter_code
_entity_poly.pdbx_strand_id
1 'polypeptide(L)'
;MQDMQTRKRSAMLVSLLSTVMAGVLLVSGCSKSEESKTPLPEAAPLLKQSADTTRGQQSVHLVLLVNGKIAKMTVTKLTGDMTLTPAVAGQGKANLSVGGMGVQDAPFVVYDNHLYASLSSGGPLSDFGPADAIYDISAILRPETGLANILDNFTDAKAVGREDINGVKTVKVTGTVSAEAVNKIAPQLKVTSALPGTAWIEEGGNHQLAQAQLETSPGNNLQMTLTDWGKPVTVNKPDVQ
;
A
#
# COMPACT_ATOMS: atom_id res chain seq x y z
N MET A 1 5.82 -25.74 80.32
CA MET A 1 4.90 -24.97 81.18
C MET A 1 5.76 -23.91 81.85
N GLN A 2 5.59 -22.66 81.41
CA GLN A 2 4.91 -21.62 82.18
C GLN A 2 5.77 -21.25 83.42
N ASP A 3 6.27 -20.03 83.55
CA ASP A 3 5.36 -18.92 83.75
C ASP A 3 5.83 -17.57 83.23
N MET A 4 4.79 -16.82 82.88
CA MET A 4 4.74 -15.45 82.44
C MET A 4 4.39 -14.55 83.63
N GLN A 5 4.81 -13.28 83.55
CA GLN A 5 4.25 -12.05 84.16
C GLN A 5 5.23 -11.32 85.09
N THR A 6 5.62 -10.09 84.73
CA THR A 6 4.95 -8.89 85.29
C THR A 6 5.49 -7.55 84.72
N ARG A 7 4.52 -6.80 84.18
CA ARG A 7 4.33 -5.33 84.08
C ARG A 7 5.48 -4.29 84.26
N LYS A 8 5.57 -3.47 83.19
CA LYS A 8 5.41 -1.99 83.09
C LYS A 8 6.61 -1.05 83.40
N ARG A 9 7.01 -0.41 82.28
CA ARG A 9 7.00 1.04 81.95
C ARG A 9 8.36 1.75 81.87
N SER A 10 8.52 2.38 80.70
CA SER A 10 9.17 3.67 80.41
C SER A 10 10.53 3.64 79.71
N ALA A 11 10.71 4.66 78.85
CA ALA A 11 11.90 5.13 78.14
C ALA A 11 12.08 4.54 76.73
N MET A 12 11.66 5.27 75.69
CA MET A 12 12.37 6.38 75.01
C MET A 12 13.28 5.87 73.88
N LEU A 13 13.00 6.44 72.69
CA LEU A 13 13.93 6.89 71.67
C LEU A 13 14.62 5.88 70.73
N VAL A 14 14.27 6.09 69.46
CA VAL A 14 15.16 6.34 68.31
C VAL A 14 15.51 5.14 67.43
N SER A 15 15.00 5.29 66.20
CA SER A 15 15.58 4.87 64.92
C SER A 15 15.71 3.37 64.67
N LEU A 16 15.09 2.90 63.58
CA LEU A 16 15.84 2.43 62.41
C LEU A 16 14.89 2.03 61.27
N LEU A 17 15.05 2.74 60.15
CA LEU A 17 15.00 2.26 58.77
C LEU A 17 13.69 1.61 58.27
N SER A 18 12.79 2.45 57.75
CA SER A 18 11.67 2.02 56.91
C SER A 18 12.09 1.95 55.44
N THR A 19 12.03 0.72 54.94
CA THR A 19 11.95 0.28 53.55
C THR A 19 11.05 1.16 52.68
N VAL A 20 11.49 1.49 51.46
CA VAL A 20 10.79 1.35 50.17
C VAL A 20 11.65 2.06 49.12
N MET A 21 12.26 1.29 48.21
CA MET A 21 12.70 1.80 46.92
C MET A 21 12.26 0.79 45.87
N ALA A 22 11.22 1.16 45.12
CA ALA A 22 10.62 0.36 44.07
C ALA A 22 11.65 0.11 42.95
N GLY A 23 11.80 -1.16 42.56
CA GLY A 23 12.57 -1.55 41.40
C GLY A 23 11.87 -1.08 40.13
N VAL A 24 12.48 -0.14 39.41
CA VAL A 24 12.11 0.19 38.03
C VAL A 24 12.76 -0.86 37.14
N LEU A 25 12.02 -1.93 36.83
CA LEU A 25 12.37 -2.81 35.71
C LEU A 25 11.98 -2.08 34.43
N LEU A 26 12.97 -1.47 33.77
CA LEU A 26 12.84 -1.03 32.39
C LEU A 26 12.70 -2.27 31.51
N VAL A 27 11.46 -2.68 31.24
CA VAL A 27 11.18 -3.55 30.10
C VAL A 27 11.41 -2.70 28.85
N SER A 28 12.61 -2.79 28.30
CA SER A 28 12.90 -2.41 26.92
C SER A 28 12.04 -3.30 26.01
N GLY A 29 10.82 -2.83 25.74
CA GLY A 29 9.90 -3.40 24.77
C GLY A 29 10.44 -3.20 23.36
N CYS A 30 11.48 -3.96 22.99
CA CYS A 30 11.66 -4.35 21.60
C CYS A 30 10.43 -5.17 21.22
N SER A 31 9.48 -4.55 20.52
CA SER A 31 8.39 -5.29 19.86
C SER A 31 9.01 -6.18 18.79
N LYS A 32 9.49 -7.35 19.21
CA LYS A 32 9.58 -8.52 18.33
C LYS A 32 8.14 -8.87 18.03
N SER A 33 7.68 -8.47 16.85
CA SER A 33 6.47 -8.99 16.22
C SER A 33 6.43 -10.49 16.43
N GLU A 34 5.46 -10.97 17.22
CA GLU A 34 5.23 -12.41 17.35
C GLU A 34 4.92 -12.94 15.94
N GLU A 35 5.83 -13.74 15.40
CA GLU A 35 5.54 -14.52 14.20
C GLU A 35 4.30 -15.37 14.51
N SER A 36 3.22 -15.09 13.79
CA SER A 36 1.98 -15.86 13.91
C SER A 36 2.28 -17.34 13.67
N LYS A 37 2.00 -18.19 14.66
CA LYS A 37 2.21 -19.65 14.57
C LYS A 37 1.23 -20.34 13.62
N THR A 38 0.26 -19.60 13.08
CA THR A 38 -0.68 -20.10 12.07
C THR A 38 0.05 -20.37 10.76
N PRO A 39 -0.16 -21.55 10.13
CA PRO A 39 0.37 -21.81 8.80
C PRO A 39 0.01 -20.69 7.82
N LEU A 40 0.88 -20.44 6.83
CA LEU A 40 0.53 -19.54 5.73
C LEU A 40 -0.59 -20.18 4.91
N PRO A 41 -1.59 -19.41 4.44
CA PRO A 41 -2.60 -19.94 3.53
C PRO A 41 -1.97 -20.33 2.19
N GLU A 42 -2.67 -21.17 1.44
CA GLU A 42 -2.25 -21.51 0.08
C GLU A 42 -2.34 -20.28 -0.85
N ALA A 43 -1.31 -20.10 -1.68
CA ALA A 43 -1.17 -18.89 -2.51
C ALA A 43 -2.22 -18.78 -3.61
N ALA A 44 -2.46 -19.86 -4.36
CA ALA A 44 -3.39 -19.88 -5.48
C ALA A 44 -4.83 -19.51 -5.09
N PRO A 45 -5.46 -20.12 -4.06
CA PRO A 45 -6.81 -19.72 -3.66
C PRO A 45 -6.84 -18.30 -3.10
N LEU A 46 -5.80 -17.86 -2.38
CA LEU A 46 -5.73 -16.49 -1.84
C LEU A 46 -5.67 -15.44 -2.96
N LEU A 47 -4.84 -15.66 -3.99
CA LEU A 47 -4.77 -14.82 -5.18
C LEU A 47 -6.11 -14.75 -5.90
N LYS A 48 -6.79 -15.90 -6.06
CA LYS A 48 -8.10 -15.96 -6.72
C LYS A 48 -9.17 -15.19 -5.95
N GLN A 49 -9.21 -15.33 -4.63
CA GLN A 49 -10.13 -14.57 -3.77
C GLN A 49 -9.85 -13.07 -3.86
N SER A 50 -8.58 -12.67 -3.84
CA SER A 50 -8.20 -11.27 -3.98
C SER A 50 -8.54 -10.70 -5.34
N ALA A 51 -8.35 -11.48 -6.42
CA ALA A 51 -8.76 -11.11 -7.77
C ALA A 51 -10.28 -10.90 -7.85
N ASP A 52 -11.07 -11.80 -7.26
CA ASP A 52 -12.53 -11.69 -7.21
C ASP A 52 -13.01 -10.45 -6.46
N THR A 53 -12.43 -10.18 -5.30
CA THR A 53 -12.71 -8.96 -4.53
C THR A 53 -12.32 -7.70 -5.30
N THR A 54 -11.16 -7.71 -5.96
CA THR A 54 -10.64 -6.57 -6.74
C THR A 54 -11.51 -6.30 -7.96
N ARG A 55 -12.01 -7.34 -8.63
CA ARG A 55 -12.85 -7.22 -9.84
C ARG A 55 -14.16 -6.47 -9.60
N GLY A 56 -14.69 -6.54 -8.38
CA GLY A 56 -15.91 -5.82 -8.00
C GLY A 56 -15.72 -4.36 -7.62
N GLN A 57 -14.48 -3.86 -7.52
CA GLN A 57 -14.21 -2.51 -7.04
C GLN A 57 -14.45 -1.47 -8.13
N GLN A 58 -15.07 -0.36 -7.75
CA GLN A 58 -15.34 0.78 -8.65
C GLN A 58 -14.50 2.01 -8.30
N SER A 59 -13.84 2.02 -7.14
CA SER A 59 -13.01 3.12 -6.68
C SER A 59 -11.92 2.63 -5.74
N VAL A 60 -10.83 3.40 -5.67
CA VAL A 60 -9.66 3.09 -4.83
C VAL A 60 -8.84 4.36 -4.59
N HIS A 61 -8.17 4.42 -3.44
CA HIS A 61 -7.03 5.30 -3.23
C HIS A 61 -5.75 4.52 -3.53
N LEU A 62 -4.86 5.09 -4.34
CA LEU A 62 -3.62 4.42 -4.71
C LEU A 62 -2.38 5.30 -4.51
N VAL A 63 -1.29 4.64 -4.11
CA VAL A 63 0.06 5.19 -4.14
C VAL A 63 0.89 4.32 -5.07
N LEU A 64 1.27 4.87 -6.21
CA LEU A 64 2.24 4.26 -7.12
C LEU A 64 3.63 4.82 -6.81
N LEU A 65 4.62 3.94 -6.73
CA LEU A 65 6.03 4.27 -6.60
C LEU A 65 6.83 3.54 -7.68
N VAL A 66 7.70 4.25 -8.38
CA VAL A 66 8.69 3.68 -9.30
C VAL A 66 10.04 3.69 -8.59
N ASN A 67 10.48 2.50 -8.20
CA ASN A 67 11.79 2.31 -7.58
C ASN A 67 12.84 2.09 -8.66
N GLY A 68 13.96 2.82 -8.58
CA GLY A 68 15.03 2.75 -9.56
C GLY A 68 14.73 3.54 -10.83
N LYS A 69 15.15 3.01 -11.99
CA LYS A 69 14.95 3.64 -13.30
C LYS A 69 14.27 2.68 -14.26
N ILE A 70 13.05 3.02 -14.66
CA ILE A 70 12.27 2.28 -15.65
C ILE A 70 12.17 3.11 -16.92
N ALA A 71 12.62 2.56 -18.04
CA ALA A 71 12.60 3.27 -19.32
C ALA A 71 11.16 3.68 -19.67
N LYS A 72 11.00 4.90 -20.20
CA LYS A 72 9.72 5.47 -20.64
C LYS A 72 8.70 5.76 -19.52
N MET A 73 9.09 5.61 -18.25
CA MET A 73 8.30 6.11 -17.13
C MET A 73 8.84 7.45 -16.65
N THR A 74 8.03 8.51 -16.81
CA THR A 74 8.32 9.83 -16.27
C THR A 74 7.79 9.98 -14.84
N VAL A 75 6.67 9.33 -14.51
CA VAL A 75 6.15 9.25 -13.14
C VAL A 75 7.13 8.47 -12.26
N THR A 76 7.53 9.07 -11.13
CA THR A 76 8.34 8.42 -10.10
C THR A 76 7.53 8.09 -8.85
N LYS A 77 6.51 8.90 -8.57
CA LYS A 77 5.50 8.65 -7.53
C LYS A 77 4.16 9.21 -8.00
N LEU A 78 3.06 8.57 -7.64
CA LEU A 78 1.72 9.12 -7.81
C LEU A 78 0.89 8.75 -6.58
N THR A 79 0.09 9.69 -6.10
CA THR A 79 -0.87 9.47 -5.02
C THR A 79 -2.19 10.09 -5.41
N GLY A 80 -3.27 9.35 -5.34
CA GLY A 80 -4.58 9.88 -5.73
C GLY A 80 -5.71 8.89 -5.57
N ASP A 81 -6.90 9.41 -5.77
CA ASP A 81 -8.16 8.68 -5.76
C ASP A 81 -8.68 8.53 -7.19
N MET A 82 -9.32 7.41 -7.48
CA MET A 82 -10.01 7.20 -8.75
C MET A 82 -11.35 6.50 -8.57
N THR A 83 -12.24 6.71 -9.54
CA THR A 83 -13.54 6.04 -9.64
C THR A 83 -13.86 5.71 -11.09
N LEU A 84 -14.63 4.64 -11.30
CA LEU A 84 -15.27 4.28 -12.56
C LEU A 84 -16.74 4.74 -12.63
N THR A 85 -17.32 5.13 -11.49
CA THR A 85 -18.75 5.46 -11.35
C THR A 85 -18.97 6.86 -10.76
N PRO A 86 -19.93 7.65 -11.28
CA PRO A 86 -20.79 7.37 -12.44
C PRO A 86 -20.06 7.45 -13.80
N ALA A 87 -18.84 7.97 -13.80
CA ALA A 87 -17.94 8.01 -14.95
C ALA A 87 -16.49 7.86 -14.46
N VAL A 88 -15.58 7.57 -15.38
CA VAL A 88 -14.15 7.49 -15.10
C VAL A 88 -13.63 8.87 -14.70
N ALA A 89 -13.10 8.96 -13.48
CA ALA A 89 -12.48 10.18 -12.98
C ALA A 89 -11.40 9.86 -11.94
N GLY A 90 -10.47 10.78 -11.74
CA GLY A 90 -9.46 10.67 -10.70
C GLY A 90 -8.77 11.99 -10.40
N GLN A 91 -8.15 12.11 -9.24
CA GLN A 91 -7.41 13.31 -8.88
C GLN A 91 -6.30 12.97 -7.89
N GLY A 92 -5.24 13.78 -7.89
CA GLY A 92 -4.14 13.56 -6.98
C GLY A 92 -2.91 14.38 -7.30
N LYS A 93 -1.76 13.83 -6.94
CA LYS A 93 -0.45 14.43 -7.16
C LYS A 93 0.51 13.41 -7.73
N ALA A 94 1.41 13.87 -8.59
CA ALA A 94 2.49 13.06 -9.14
C ALA A 94 3.85 13.72 -8.93
N ASN A 95 4.86 12.89 -8.70
CA ASN A 95 6.25 13.28 -8.91
C ASN A 95 6.67 12.80 -10.29
N LEU A 96 7.28 13.69 -11.06
CA LEU A 96 7.68 13.46 -12.44
C LEU A 96 9.19 13.69 -12.60
N SER A 97 9.80 12.97 -13.53
CA SER A 97 11.14 13.20 -14.06
C SER A 97 11.01 13.54 -15.54
N VAL A 98 11.18 14.82 -15.88
CA VAL A 98 11.02 15.35 -17.24
C VAL A 98 12.29 16.08 -17.63
N GLY A 99 12.94 15.65 -18.73
CA GLY A 99 14.18 16.29 -19.20
C GLY A 99 15.33 16.27 -18.19
N GLY A 100 15.35 15.30 -17.26
CA GLY A 100 16.34 15.21 -16.17
C GLY A 100 16.03 16.11 -14.97
N MET A 101 14.95 16.89 -15.02
CA MET A 101 14.47 17.71 -13.90
C MET A 101 13.32 17.00 -13.17
N GLY A 102 13.33 17.09 -11.84
CA GLY A 102 12.26 16.56 -11.00
C GLY A 102 11.16 17.60 -10.77
N VAL A 103 9.92 17.23 -11.02
CA VAL A 103 8.74 17.97 -10.57
C VAL A 103 8.13 17.20 -9.40
N GLN A 104 7.93 17.87 -8.27
CA GLN A 104 7.33 17.26 -7.09
C GLN A 104 5.91 17.76 -6.88
N ASP A 105 5.03 16.86 -6.45
CA ASP A 105 3.66 17.16 -6.07
C ASP A 105 2.88 17.92 -7.16
N ALA A 106 3.12 17.59 -8.43
CA ALA A 106 2.37 18.10 -9.57
C ALA A 106 0.91 17.67 -9.45
N PRO A 107 -0.05 18.60 -9.26
CA PRO A 107 -1.46 18.24 -9.17
C PRO A 107 -1.96 17.74 -10.52
N PHE A 108 -2.85 16.76 -10.50
CA PHE A 108 -3.59 16.32 -11.67
C PHE A 108 -5.06 16.03 -11.32
N VAL A 109 -5.91 16.19 -12.33
CA VAL A 109 -7.31 15.80 -12.34
C VAL A 109 -7.61 15.15 -13.68
N VAL A 110 -8.20 13.96 -13.66
CA VAL A 110 -8.82 13.34 -14.83
C VAL A 110 -10.33 13.48 -14.68
N TYR A 111 -10.94 14.20 -15.61
CA TYR A 111 -12.38 14.44 -15.62
C TYR A 111 -12.86 14.47 -17.07
N ASP A 112 -13.95 13.75 -17.38
CA ASP A 112 -14.56 13.69 -18.72
C ASP A 112 -13.54 13.32 -19.84
N ASN A 113 -12.70 12.31 -19.56
CA ASN A 113 -11.58 11.87 -20.40
C ASN A 113 -10.53 12.95 -20.71
N HIS A 114 -10.46 14.05 -19.95
CA HIS A 114 -9.37 15.02 -20.09
C HIS A 114 -8.40 14.93 -18.91
N LEU A 115 -7.10 15.02 -19.19
CA LEU A 115 -6.07 15.22 -18.16
C LEU A 115 -5.86 16.72 -17.95
N TYR A 116 -6.16 17.19 -16.77
CA TYR A 116 -5.78 18.51 -16.29
C TYR A 116 -4.60 18.36 -15.34
N ALA A 117 -3.49 19.05 -15.58
CA ALA A 117 -2.30 18.92 -14.75
C ALA A 117 -1.53 20.23 -14.63
N SER A 118 -0.66 20.33 -13.63
CA SER A 118 0.35 21.38 -13.55
C SER A 118 1.74 20.78 -13.54
N LEU A 119 2.65 21.31 -14.37
CA LEU A 119 4.06 20.90 -14.39
C LEU A 119 4.90 21.61 -13.33
N SER A 120 4.26 22.26 -12.36
CA SER A 120 4.88 22.86 -11.18
C SER A 120 4.07 22.51 -9.93
N SER A 121 4.73 22.52 -8.78
CA SER A 121 4.07 22.27 -7.50
C SER A 121 3.10 23.43 -7.19
N GLY A 122 1.80 23.11 -7.06
CA GLY A 122 0.77 24.09 -6.74
C GLY A 122 0.49 25.13 -7.83
N GLY A 123 0.96 24.92 -9.06
CA GLY A 123 0.66 25.80 -10.19
C GLY A 123 -0.77 25.63 -10.72
N PRO A 124 -1.22 26.54 -11.60
CA PRO A 124 -2.52 26.42 -12.26
C PRO A 124 -2.55 25.15 -13.12
N LEU A 125 -3.75 24.58 -13.27
CA LEU A 125 -3.97 23.43 -14.13
C LEU A 125 -4.13 23.89 -15.58
N SER A 126 -3.51 23.14 -16.49
CA SER A 126 -3.72 23.25 -17.93
C SER A 126 -4.38 21.97 -18.43
N ASP A 127 -5.17 22.09 -19.50
CA ASP A 127 -5.76 20.95 -20.19
C ASP A 127 -4.72 20.30 -21.14
N PHE A 128 -4.34 19.05 -20.85
CA PHE A 128 -3.42 18.24 -21.66
C PHE A 128 -4.14 17.39 -22.69
N GLY A 129 -5.47 17.55 -22.84
CA GLY A 129 -6.29 16.81 -23.78
C GLY A 129 -6.67 15.41 -23.28
N PRO A 130 -6.96 14.48 -24.21
CA PRO A 130 -7.47 13.16 -23.87
C PRO A 130 -6.55 12.39 -22.91
N ALA A 131 -7.11 11.98 -21.78
CA ALA A 131 -6.37 11.25 -20.74
C ALA A 131 -5.91 9.89 -21.27
N ASP A 132 -6.75 9.20 -22.04
CA ASP A 132 -6.44 7.91 -22.68
C ASP A 132 -5.27 7.96 -23.69
N ALA A 133 -4.97 9.13 -24.26
CA ALA A 133 -3.78 9.33 -25.10
C ALA A 133 -2.48 9.33 -24.29
N ILE A 134 -2.56 9.53 -22.97
CA ILE A 134 -1.43 9.50 -22.03
C ILE A 134 -1.45 8.20 -21.23
N TYR A 135 -2.53 7.98 -20.46
CA TYR A 135 -2.84 6.75 -19.76
C TYR A 135 -4.34 6.72 -19.39
N ASP A 136 -5.04 5.70 -19.86
CA ASP A 136 -6.42 5.43 -19.46
C ASP A 136 -6.45 4.88 -18.03
N ILE A 137 -6.81 5.73 -17.06
CA ILE A 137 -6.85 5.35 -15.64
C ILE A 137 -7.85 4.22 -15.36
N SER A 138 -8.87 4.01 -16.20
CA SER A 138 -9.82 2.91 -16.02
C SER A 138 -9.15 1.55 -16.15
N ALA A 139 -8.00 1.47 -16.82
CA ALA A 139 -7.23 0.24 -16.98
C ALA A 139 -6.82 -0.39 -15.64
N ILE A 140 -6.67 0.40 -14.57
CA ILE A 140 -6.27 -0.08 -13.23
C ILE A 140 -7.34 -1.00 -12.63
N LEU A 141 -8.61 -0.59 -12.73
CA LEU A 141 -9.75 -1.29 -12.13
C LEU A 141 -10.58 -2.06 -13.16
N ARG A 142 -10.14 -2.13 -14.42
CA ARG A 142 -10.87 -2.88 -15.46
C ARG A 142 -10.94 -4.37 -15.08
N PRO A 143 -12.13 -4.98 -15.00
CA PRO A 143 -12.31 -6.34 -14.51
C PRO A 143 -11.40 -7.40 -15.16
N GLU A 144 -11.23 -7.32 -16.48
CA GLU A 144 -10.56 -8.35 -17.29
C GLU A 144 -9.11 -8.02 -17.64
N THR A 145 -8.65 -6.80 -17.39
CA THR A 145 -7.33 -6.34 -17.85
C THR A 145 -6.53 -5.56 -16.81
N GLY A 146 -7.15 -5.20 -15.69
CA GLY A 146 -6.54 -4.43 -14.62
C GLY A 146 -5.92 -5.30 -13.52
N LEU A 147 -5.94 -4.81 -12.29
CA LEU A 147 -5.30 -5.46 -11.14
C LEU A 147 -5.84 -6.86 -10.86
N ALA A 148 -7.14 -7.10 -11.05
CA ALA A 148 -7.72 -8.45 -10.92
C ALA A 148 -7.07 -9.44 -11.91
N ASN A 149 -6.90 -9.03 -13.18
CA ASN A 149 -6.22 -9.85 -14.18
C ASN A 149 -4.73 -10.05 -13.86
N ILE A 150 -4.05 -9.07 -13.24
CA ILE A 150 -2.68 -9.28 -12.74
C ILE A 150 -2.65 -10.42 -11.71
N LEU A 151 -3.56 -10.41 -10.74
CA LEU A 151 -3.65 -11.44 -9.70
C LEU A 151 -3.98 -12.82 -10.27
N ASP A 152 -4.89 -12.91 -11.24
CA ASP A 152 -5.25 -14.16 -11.93
C ASP A 152 -4.09 -14.75 -12.76
N ASN A 153 -3.13 -13.93 -13.17
CA ASN A 153 -2.01 -14.33 -14.03
C ASN A 153 -0.70 -14.57 -13.28
N PHE A 154 -0.76 -14.76 -11.96
CA PHE A 154 0.38 -15.24 -11.18
C PHE A 154 0.64 -16.73 -11.46
N THR A 155 1.87 -17.05 -11.85
CA THR A 155 2.40 -18.42 -11.96
C THR A 155 3.49 -18.68 -10.92
N ASP A 156 3.67 -19.95 -10.56
CA ASP A 156 4.60 -20.38 -9.49
C ASP A 156 4.40 -19.67 -8.15
N ALA A 157 3.14 -19.32 -7.85
CA ALA A 157 2.78 -18.52 -6.70
C ALA A 157 3.07 -19.25 -5.37
N LYS A 158 3.68 -18.53 -4.44
CA LYS A 158 4.01 -19.02 -3.09
C LYS A 158 3.73 -17.95 -2.05
N ALA A 159 3.03 -18.33 -0.98
CA ALA A 159 2.95 -17.52 0.21
C ALA A 159 4.29 -17.65 0.96
N VAL A 160 4.98 -16.54 1.18
CA VAL A 160 6.36 -16.53 1.70
C VAL A 160 6.47 -15.86 3.07
N GLY A 161 5.39 -15.24 3.55
CA GLY A 161 5.39 -14.61 4.87
C GLY A 161 4.16 -13.75 5.10
N ARG A 162 4.17 -13.06 6.23
CA ARG A 162 3.20 -12.04 6.59
C ARG A 162 3.92 -10.72 6.78
N GLU A 163 3.32 -9.65 6.29
CA GLU A 163 3.86 -8.29 6.44
C GLU A 163 2.69 -7.34 6.78
N ASP A 164 3.00 -6.30 7.54
CA ASP A 164 2.06 -5.20 7.80
C ASP A 164 2.24 -4.14 6.72
N ILE A 165 1.14 -3.79 6.05
CA ILE A 165 1.09 -2.74 5.04
C ILE A 165 0.14 -1.66 5.55
N ASN A 166 0.67 -0.54 6.04
CA ASN A 166 -0.11 0.59 6.57
C ASN A 166 -1.11 0.19 7.68
N GLY A 167 -0.70 -0.70 8.59
CA GLY A 167 -1.54 -1.21 9.69
C GLY A 167 -2.48 -2.36 9.28
N VAL A 168 -2.40 -2.82 8.02
CA VAL A 168 -3.17 -3.94 7.51
C VAL A 168 -2.29 -5.19 7.52
N LYS A 169 -2.75 -6.24 8.21
CA LYS A 169 -2.08 -7.54 8.22
C LYS A 169 -2.28 -8.25 6.89
N THR A 170 -1.19 -8.55 6.20
CA THR A 170 -1.22 -9.17 4.87
C THR A 170 -0.41 -10.45 4.82
N VAL A 171 -0.77 -11.33 3.89
CA VAL A 171 0.06 -12.44 3.43
C VAL A 171 0.79 -11.98 2.18
N LYS A 172 2.10 -12.15 2.19
CA LYS A 172 2.98 -11.87 1.05
C LYS A 172 3.04 -13.08 0.13
N VAL A 173 2.63 -12.89 -1.10
CA VAL A 173 2.65 -13.91 -2.16
C VAL A 173 3.62 -13.48 -3.26
N THR A 174 4.59 -14.33 -3.57
CA THR A 174 5.52 -14.12 -4.69
C THR A 174 5.20 -15.05 -5.84
N GLY A 175 5.51 -14.65 -7.07
CA GLY A 175 5.43 -15.50 -8.26
C GLY A 175 5.96 -14.77 -9.48
N THR A 176 5.48 -15.18 -10.65
CA THR A 176 5.74 -14.50 -11.92
C THR A 176 4.43 -14.09 -12.57
N VAL A 177 4.40 -12.95 -13.26
CA VAL A 177 3.20 -12.45 -13.95
C VAL A 177 3.48 -12.39 -15.45
N SER A 178 2.53 -12.86 -16.26
CA SER A 178 2.69 -12.91 -17.71
C SER A 178 2.91 -11.53 -18.33
N ALA A 179 3.74 -11.46 -19.37
CA ALA A 179 3.99 -10.21 -20.11
C ALA A 179 2.69 -9.62 -20.69
N GLU A 180 1.77 -10.47 -21.13
CA GLU A 180 0.46 -10.06 -21.63
C GLU A 180 -0.35 -9.33 -20.56
N ALA A 181 -0.46 -9.90 -19.36
CA ALA A 181 -1.18 -9.28 -18.26
C ALA A 181 -0.55 -7.94 -17.85
N VAL A 182 0.79 -7.87 -17.77
CA VAL A 182 1.50 -6.62 -17.45
C VAL A 182 1.27 -5.56 -18.53
N ASN A 183 1.37 -5.91 -19.81
CA ASN A 183 1.20 -4.95 -20.90
C ASN A 183 -0.25 -4.46 -21.06
N LYS A 184 -1.24 -5.19 -20.56
CA LYS A 184 -2.64 -4.75 -20.52
C LYS A 184 -2.88 -3.58 -19.56
N ILE A 185 -2.20 -3.55 -18.41
CA ILE A 185 -2.32 -2.47 -17.41
C ILE A 185 -1.24 -1.39 -17.55
N ALA A 186 -0.06 -1.74 -18.05
CA ALA A 186 1.10 -0.85 -18.18
C ALA A 186 1.77 -0.99 -19.57
N PRO A 187 1.06 -0.65 -20.67
CA PRO A 187 1.52 -0.85 -22.04
C PRO A 187 2.84 -0.14 -22.37
N GLN A 188 3.15 0.95 -21.67
CA GLN A 188 4.40 1.70 -21.84
C GLN A 188 5.66 0.88 -21.52
N LEU A 189 5.54 -0.15 -20.69
CA LEU A 189 6.65 -1.02 -20.30
C LEU A 189 7.11 -1.92 -21.47
N LYS A 190 6.20 -2.28 -22.37
CA LYS A 190 6.46 -3.16 -23.53
C LYS A 190 7.24 -4.42 -23.15
N VAL A 191 6.79 -5.07 -22.09
CA VAL A 191 7.42 -6.26 -21.52
C VAL A 191 7.34 -7.41 -22.51
N THR A 192 8.44 -8.16 -22.68
CA THR A 192 8.51 -9.29 -23.62
C THR A 192 8.60 -10.66 -22.94
N SER A 193 8.75 -10.70 -21.62
CA SER A 193 8.85 -11.92 -20.81
C SER A 193 8.08 -11.77 -19.50
N ALA A 194 7.76 -12.88 -18.83
CA ALA A 194 7.14 -12.79 -17.51
C ALA A 194 8.02 -11.99 -16.54
N LEU A 195 7.39 -11.22 -15.65
CA LEU A 195 8.08 -10.43 -14.62
C LEU A 195 7.91 -11.09 -13.24
N PRO A 196 8.94 -11.05 -12.37
CA PRO A 196 8.75 -11.33 -10.96
C PRO A 196 7.68 -10.39 -10.35
N GLY A 197 6.70 -10.98 -9.69
CA GLY A 197 5.59 -10.29 -9.06
C GLY A 197 5.53 -10.58 -7.57
N THR A 198 5.08 -9.59 -6.79
CA THR A 198 4.71 -9.78 -5.39
C THR A 198 3.36 -9.13 -5.12
N ALA A 199 2.47 -9.84 -4.45
CA ALA A 199 1.19 -9.33 -3.98
C ALA A 199 1.13 -9.44 -2.46
N TRP A 200 0.59 -8.42 -1.81
CA TRP A 200 0.28 -8.40 -0.39
C TRP A 200 -1.24 -8.35 -0.27
N ILE A 201 -1.80 -9.44 0.24
CA ILE A 201 -3.24 -9.67 0.29
C ILE A 201 -3.66 -9.69 1.74
N GLU A 202 -4.74 -8.98 2.09
CA GLU A 202 -5.27 -8.99 3.44
C GLU A 202 -5.50 -10.43 3.94
N GLU A 203 -4.95 -10.73 5.12
CA GLU A 203 -5.03 -12.10 5.66
C GLU A 203 -6.46 -12.47 6.07
N GLY A 204 -7.26 -11.50 6.49
CA GLY A 204 -8.66 -11.67 6.85
C GLY A 204 -9.59 -10.82 5.98
N GLY A 205 -10.86 -10.75 6.40
CA GLY A 205 -11.86 -9.90 5.74
C GLY A 205 -12.15 -10.35 4.31
N ASN A 206 -12.11 -9.41 3.37
CA ASN A 206 -12.43 -9.65 1.96
C ASN A 206 -11.20 -10.03 1.12
N HIS A 207 -10.04 -10.26 1.74
CA HIS A 207 -8.79 -10.54 1.02
C HIS A 207 -8.45 -9.46 -0.02
N GLN A 208 -8.62 -8.18 0.35
CA GLN A 208 -8.30 -7.08 -0.56
C GLN A 208 -6.82 -7.09 -0.91
N LEU A 209 -6.50 -6.62 -2.12
CA LEU A 209 -5.13 -6.35 -2.50
C LEU A 209 -4.68 -5.08 -1.76
N ALA A 210 -3.74 -5.21 -0.82
CA ALA A 210 -3.17 -4.09 -0.10
C ALA A 210 -1.98 -3.47 -0.85
N GLN A 211 -1.19 -4.31 -1.55
CA GLN A 211 -0.08 -3.85 -2.36
C GLN A 211 0.25 -4.85 -3.48
N ALA A 212 0.70 -4.35 -4.62
CA ALA A 212 1.30 -5.15 -5.68
C ALA A 212 2.65 -4.56 -6.09
N GLN A 213 3.58 -5.42 -6.50
CA GLN A 213 4.87 -5.02 -7.05
C GLN A 213 5.22 -5.86 -8.27
N LEU A 214 5.75 -5.21 -9.31
CA LEU A 214 6.28 -5.83 -10.53
C LEU A 214 7.72 -5.40 -10.73
N GLU A 215 8.65 -6.36 -10.74
CA GLU A 215 10.06 -6.11 -10.99
C GLU A 215 10.36 -6.17 -12.48
N THR A 216 10.82 -5.05 -13.05
CA THR A 216 11.15 -4.94 -14.47
C THR A 216 12.59 -5.36 -14.78
N SER A 217 13.45 -5.26 -13.78
CA SER A 217 14.86 -5.68 -13.78
C SER A 217 15.38 -5.62 -12.35
N PRO A 218 16.52 -6.26 -12.01
CA PRO A 218 17.07 -6.27 -10.66
C PRO A 218 17.13 -4.88 -10.02
N GLY A 219 16.34 -4.67 -8.96
CA GLY A 219 16.28 -3.41 -8.21
C GLY A 219 15.43 -2.30 -8.83
N ASN A 220 14.78 -2.55 -9.98
CA ASN A 220 13.86 -1.60 -10.63
C ASN A 220 12.44 -2.18 -10.66
N ASN A 221 11.51 -1.58 -9.92
CA ASN A 221 10.14 -2.09 -9.80
C ASN A 221 9.09 -0.98 -9.79
N LEU A 222 7.88 -1.35 -10.22
CA LEU A 222 6.67 -0.59 -9.92
C LEU A 222 6.04 -1.20 -8.67
N GLN A 223 5.71 -0.37 -7.70
CA GLN A 223 5.00 -0.75 -6.49
C GLN A 223 3.72 0.09 -6.39
N MET A 224 2.58 -0.56 -6.20
CA MET A 224 1.29 0.09 -6.03
C MET A 224 0.68 -0.35 -4.71
N THR A 225 0.52 0.58 -3.78
CA THR A 225 -0.19 0.38 -2.51
C THR A 225 -1.62 0.89 -2.68
N LEU A 226 -2.59 0.11 -2.21
CA LEU A 226 -4.01 0.35 -2.44
C LEU A 226 -4.75 0.38 -1.10
N THR A 227 -5.56 1.41 -0.90
CA THR A 227 -6.38 1.60 0.29
C THR A 227 -7.75 2.13 -0.12
N ASP A 228 -8.67 2.21 0.84
CA ASP A 228 -9.95 2.90 0.64
C ASP A 228 -10.79 2.35 -0.53
N TRP A 229 -10.66 1.04 -0.75
CA TRP A 229 -11.44 0.29 -1.72
C TRP A 229 -12.94 0.55 -1.59
N GLY A 230 -13.58 0.93 -2.69
CA GLY A 230 -15.02 1.15 -2.78
C GLY A 230 -15.53 2.43 -2.09
N LYS A 231 -14.65 3.28 -1.53
CA LYS A 231 -15.08 4.57 -0.98
C LYS A 231 -15.61 5.48 -2.11
N PRO A 232 -16.70 6.24 -1.90
CA PRO A 232 -17.15 7.21 -2.88
C PRO A 232 -16.07 8.26 -3.17
N VAL A 233 -15.75 8.45 -4.45
CA VAL A 233 -14.83 9.49 -4.91
C VAL A 233 -15.60 10.47 -5.76
N THR A 234 -15.52 11.76 -5.43
CA THR A 234 -16.08 12.85 -6.23
C THR A 234 -14.95 13.67 -6.80
N VAL A 235 -14.94 13.81 -8.11
CA VAL A 235 -13.98 14.63 -8.86
C VAL A 235 -14.78 15.67 -9.62
N ASN A 236 -14.40 16.93 -9.49
CA ASN A 236 -15.03 18.03 -10.21
C ASN A 236 -14.15 18.46 -11.37
N LYS A 237 -14.77 19.03 -12.42
CA LYS A 237 -14.03 19.73 -13.45
C LYS A 237 -13.19 20.84 -12.80
N PRO A 238 -11.87 20.86 -13.02
CA PRO A 238 -11.03 21.89 -12.43
C PRO A 238 -11.16 23.22 -13.17
N ASP A 239 -10.85 24.31 -12.47
CA ASP A 239 -10.55 25.58 -13.11
C ASP A 239 -9.22 25.46 -13.85
N VAL A 240 -9.20 25.91 -15.11
CA VAL A 240 -8.00 25.89 -15.97
C VAL A 240 -7.55 27.31 -16.30
N GLN A 241 -6.24 27.48 -16.48
CA GLN A 241 -5.66 28.70 -17.03
C GLN A 241 -5.66 28.70 -18.55
#